data_AF-A0A7K0RZS6-F1
#
_entry.id   AF-A0A7K0RZS6-F1
#
_cell.length_a   1.000
_cell.length_b   1.000
_cell.length_c   1.000
_cell.angle_alpha   90.00
_cell.angle_beta   90.00
_cell.angle_gamma   90.00
#
_symmetry.space_group_name_H-M   'P 1'
#
loop_
_entity.id
_entity.type
_entity.pdbx_description
1 polymer ?
#
loop_
_entity_poly.entity_id
_entity_poly.type
_entity_poly.pdbx_seq_one_letter_code
_entity_poly.pdbx_strand_id
1 'polypeptide(L)'
;MKPVVHKGEAVIEHPNRAKSASQAMRAVVVAVLILSSLLIAVITIGGWSALAGMKPICIVWIFLDLVFAYNVAKWRRGVLPVIATLAMMMAVFGLIAIPSWVDREGFGYAQPALSSGLLGSLTAILVALQVLVIIASMYAFRQQWNVEVEHWPAEEGDALPAGA
;
A
#
# COMPACT_ATOMS: atom_id res chain seq x y z
N MET A 1 2.86 -9.63 -47.85
CA MET A 1 2.23 -10.20 -46.64
C MET A 1 0.78 -9.73 -46.62
N LYS A 2 -0.21 -10.65 -46.64
CA LYS A 2 -1.61 -10.25 -46.48
C LYS A 2 -1.87 -9.99 -44.99
N PRO A 3 -2.57 -8.92 -44.60
CA PRO A 3 -2.98 -8.72 -43.21
C PRO A 3 -3.91 -9.85 -42.81
N VAL A 4 -3.56 -10.56 -41.72
CA VAL A 4 -4.44 -11.54 -41.10
C VAL A 4 -5.54 -10.76 -40.39
N VAL A 5 -6.77 -10.88 -40.87
CA VAL A 5 -7.95 -10.27 -40.24
C VAL A 5 -8.58 -11.32 -39.36
N HIS A 6 -8.42 -11.19 -38.05
CA HIS A 6 -9.03 -12.09 -37.07
C HIS A 6 -10.54 -11.79 -36.98
N LYS A 7 -11.40 -12.81 -37.08
CA LYS A 7 -12.83 -12.70 -36.79
C LYS A 7 -13.08 -13.06 -35.34
N GLY A 8 -13.48 -12.09 -34.53
CA GLY A 8 -13.82 -12.28 -33.12
C GLY A 8 -13.53 -11.05 -32.28
N GLU A 9 -14.06 -11.02 -31.06
CA GLU A 9 -13.69 -10.01 -30.07
C GLU A 9 -12.37 -10.42 -29.40
N ALA A 10 -11.45 -9.47 -29.22
CA ALA A 10 -10.17 -9.73 -28.56
C ALA A 10 -10.39 -10.07 -27.08
N VAL A 11 -9.83 -11.17 -26.59
CA VAL A 11 -9.85 -11.49 -25.17
C VAL A 11 -8.67 -10.81 -24.49
N ILE A 12 -8.95 -9.83 -23.62
CA ILE A 12 -7.92 -9.11 -22.85
C ILE A 12 -7.61 -9.91 -21.59
N GLU A 13 -6.38 -10.41 -21.47
CA GLU A 13 -5.89 -11.08 -20.27
C GLU A 13 -4.85 -10.21 -19.53
N HIS A 14 -4.87 -10.24 -18.20
CA HIS A 14 -3.84 -9.64 -17.35
C HIS A 14 -2.94 -10.72 -16.73
N PRO A 15 -1.98 -11.29 -17.47
CA PRO A 15 -1.23 -12.48 -17.05
C PRO A 15 -0.46 -12.27 -15.74
N ASN A 16 -0.01 -11.04 -15.47
CA ASN A 16 0.69 -10.73 -14.23
C ASN A 16 -0.19 -10.80 -12.99
N ARG A 17 -1.53 -10.74 -13.11
CA ARG A 17 -2.45 -10.86 -11.96
C ARG A 17 -2.68 -12.31 -11.54
N ALA A 18 -2.51 -13.25 -12.47
CA ALA A 18 -2.64 -14.69 -12.20
C ALA A 18 -1.43 -15.28 -11.46
N LYS A 19 -0.26 -14.63 -11.56
CA LYS A 19 0.97 -15.07 -10.89
C LYS A 19 0.80 -15.10 -9.37
N SER A 20 1.17 -16.22 -8.75
CA SER A 20 1.16 -16.38 -7.28
C SER A 20 1.97 -15.30 -6.56
N ALA A 21 3.13 -14.93 -7.10
CA ALA A 21 3.96 -13.86 -6.56
C ALA A 21 3.25 -12.48 -6.55
N SER A 22 2.43 -12.19 -7.57
CA SER A 22 1.66 -10.94 -7.63
C SER A 22 0.48 -10.94 -6.66
N GLN A 23 -0.18 -12.08 -6.53
CA GLN A 23 -1.27 -12.26 -5.56
C GLN A 23 -0.75 -12.10 -4.13
N ALA A 24 0.38 -12.75 -3.81
CA ALA A 24 1.03 -12.63 -2.51
C ALA A 24 1.45 -11.19 -2.24
N MET A 25 2.10 -10.51 -3.20
CA MET A 25 2.55 -9.13 -3.01
C MET A 25 1.37 -8.16 -2.84
N ARG A 26 0.28 -8.35 -3.58
CA ARG A 26 -0.97 -7.61 -3.37
C ARG A 26 -1.48 -7.77 -1.93
N ALA A 27 -1.51 -8.99 -1.43
CA ALA A 27 -1.94 -9.26 -0.05
C ALA A 27 -1.00 -8.60 0.98
N VAL A 28 0.32 -8.66 0.75
CA VAL A 28 1.33 -8.00 1.62
C VAL A 28 1.09 -6.49 1.67
N VAL A 29 0.96 -5.81 0.52
CA VAL A 29 0.74 -4.35 0.46
C VAL A 29 -0.56 -3.97 1.18
N VAL A 30 -1.64 -4.72 0.95
CA VAL A 30 -2.92 -4.49 1.65
C VAL A 30 -2.77 -4.66 3.16
N ALA A 31 -2.10 -5.73 3.61
CA ALA A 31 -1.89 -5.99 5.02
C ALA A 31 -1.07 -4.91 5.71
N VAL A 32 0.05 -4.46 5.12
CA VAL A 32 0.89 -3.42 5.74
C VAL A 32 0.21 -2.06 5.79
N LEU A 33 -0.64 -1.72 4.81
CA LEU A 33 -1.46 -0.50 4.85
C LEU A 33 -2.50 -0.54 5.95
N ILE A 34 -3.18 -1.68 6.13
CA ILE A 34 -4.14 -1.86 7.23
C ILE A 34 -3.41 -1.76 8.57
N LEU A 35 -2.28 -2.44 8.74
CA LEU A 35 -1.48 -2.34 9.96
C LEU A 35 -1.01 -0.91 10.23
N SER A 36 -0.59 -0.17 9.19
CA SER A 36 -0.23 1.25 9.27
C SER A 36 -1.39 2.08 9.81
N SER A 37 -2.57 1.93 9.19
CA SER A 37 -3.79 2.66 9.59
C SER A 37 -4.20 2.37 11.04
N LEU A 38 -4.13 1.11 11.47
CA LEU A 38 -4.47 0.70 12.83
C LEU A 38 -3.48 1.25 13.84
N LEU A 39 -2.18 1.22 13.53
CA LEU A 39 -1.15 1.75 14.41
C LEU A 39 -1.26 3.28 14.55
N ILE A 40 -1.51 3.99 13.45
CA ILE A 40 -1.79 5.44 13.49
C ILE A 40 -3.04 5.71 14.33
N ALA A 41 -4.10 4.89 14.21
CA ALA A 41 -5.31 5.04 15.02
C ALA A 41 -5.02 4.86 16.52
N VAL A 42 -4.26 3.84 16.91
CA VAL A 42 -3.86 3.60 18.32
C VAL A 42 -3.06 4.78 18.86
N ILE A 43 -2.07 5.28 18.12
CA ILE A 43 -1.28 6.45 18.52
C ILE A 43 -2.15 7.70 18.63
N THR A 44 -3.09 7.88 17.70
CA THR A 44 -3.98 9.07 17.66
C THR A 44 -4.96 9.09 18.82
N ILE A 45 -5.59 7.94 19.11
CA ILE A 45 -6.54 7.80 20.21
C ILE A 45 -5.80 7.88 21.55
N GLY A 46 -4.67 7.18 21.69
CA GLY A 46 -3.87 7.19 22.90
C GLY A 46 -3.25 8.55 23.21
N GLY A 47 -2.81 9.28 22.19
CA GLY A 47 -2.19 10.60 22.27
C GLY A 47 -3.17 11.78 22.21
N TRP A 48 -4.49 11.54 22.21
CA TRP A 48 -5.49 12.54 21.82
C TRP A 48 -5.40 13.87 22.57
N SER A 49 -5.19 13.85 23.89
CA SER A 49 -5.08 15.08 24.69
C SER A 49 -3.80 15.87 24.41
N ALA A 50 -2.74 15.20 23.95
CA ALA A 50 -1.40 15.78 23.74
C ALA A 50 -1.09 16.14 22.28
N LEU A 51 -1.90 15.67 21.33
CA LEU A 51 -1.75 15.96 19.89
C LEU A 51 -2.21 17.40 19.58
N ALA A 52 -1.26 18.35 19.60
CA ALA A 52 -1.49 19.72 19.14
C ALA A 52 -1.38 19.79 17.61
N GLY A 53 -2.48 20.13 16.91
CA GLY A 53 -2.51 20.35 15.46
C GLY A 53 -2.45 19.09 14.57
N MET A 54 -1.92 17.97 15.09
CA MET A 54 -1.73 16.73 14.30
C MET A 54 -2.97 15.84 14.20
N LYS A 55 -4.00 16.04 15.02
CA LYS A 55 -5.25 15.24 15.01
C LYS A 55 -5.88 15.09 13.60
N PRO A 56 -6.18 16.19 12.88
CA PRO A 56 -6.80 16.07 11.55
C PRO A 56 -5.88 15.36 10.56
N ILE A 57 -4.56 15.59 10.64
CA ILE A 57 -3.57 14.99 9.74
C ILE A 57 -3.55 13.46 9.94
N CYS A 58 -3.49 13.00 11.19
CA CYS A 58 -3.51 11.57 11.49
C CYS A 58 -4.81 10.90 11.03
N ILE A 59 -5.97 11.55 11.25
CA ILE A 59 -7.27 11.04 10.79
C ILE A 59 -7.29 10.90 9.25
N VAL A 60 -6.84 11.93 8.53
CA VAL A 60 -6.74 11.87 7.06
C VAL A 60 -5.83 10.74 6.61
N TRP A 61 -4.71 10.52 7.28
CA TRP A 61 -3.80 9.43 6.94
C TRP A 61 -4.41 8.05 7.10
N ILE A 62 -5.15 7.83 8.19
CA ILE A 62 -5.88 6.57 8.42
C ILE A 62 -6.83 6.30 7.26
N PHE A 63 -7.63 7.30 6.86
CA PHE A 63 -8.55 7.16 5.74
C PHE A 63 -7.82 6.92 4.42
N LEU A 64 -6.72 7.64 4.16
CA LEU A 64 -5.92 7.46 2.95
C LEU A 64 -5.36 6.04 2.86
N ASP A 65 -4.75 5.52 3.93
CA ASP A 65 -4.19 4.18 3.96
C ASP A 65 -5.26 3.11 3.67
N LEU A 66 -6.46 3.26 4.25
CA LEU A 66 -7.59 2.35 4.01
C LEU A 66 -8.12 2.45 2.58
N VAL A 67 -8.25 3.66 2.03
CA VAL A 67 -8.64 3.88 0.63
C VAL A 67 -7.60 3.25 -0.31
N PHE A 68 -6.31 3.44 -0.04
CA PHE A 68 -5.24 2.84 -0.83
C PHE A 68 -5.22 1.32 -0.74
N ALA A 69 -5.44 0.75 0.45
CA ALA A 69 -5.57 -0.69 0.64
C ALA A 69 -6.70 -1.26 -0.24
N TYR A 70 -7.86 -0.59 -0.26
CA TYR A 70 -8.97 -0.97 -1.14
C TYR A 70 -8.61 -0.86 -2.63
N ASN A 71 -7.94 0.22 -3.04
CA ASN A 71 -7.53 0.41 -4.44
C ASN A 71 -6.54 -0.68 -4.89
N VAL A 72 -5.56 -1.02 -4.05
CA VAL A 72 -4.58 -2.09 -4.32
C VAL A 72 -5.26 -3.45 -4.36
N ALA A 73 -6.21 -3.73 -3.46
CA ALA A 73 -7.02 -4.95 -3.49
C ALA A 73 -7.77 -5.09 -4.83
N LYS A 74 -8.21 -3.97 -5.42
CA LYS A 74 -8.82 -3.88 -6.75
C LYS A 74 -7.84 -3.81 -7.93
N TRP A 75 -6.57 -4.20 -7.75
CA TRP A 75 -5.54 -4.23 -8.80
C TRP A 75 -5.17 -2.85 -9.40
N ARG A 76 -5.49 -1.76 -8.71
CA ARG A 76 -5.13 -0.41 -9.19
C ARG A 76 -3.65 -0.15 -8.91
N ARG A 77 -2.79 -0.36 -9.92
CA ARG A 77 -1.34 -0.18 -9.81
C ARG A 77 -0.93 1.28 -9.59
N GLY A 78 -1.66 2.24 -10.18
CA GLY A 78 -1.29 3.65 -10.21
C GLY A 78 -1.12 4.30 -8.84
N VAL A 79 -1.71 3.74 -7.79
CA VAL A 79 -1.58 4.26 -6.42
C VAL A 79 -0.30 3.83 -5.70
N LEU A 80 0.38 2.77 -6.15
CA LEU A 80 1.58 2.23 -5.49
C LEU A 80 2.72 3.24 -5.31
N PRO A 81 3.12 4.04 -6.33
CA PRO A 81 4.15 5.06 -6.11
C PRO A 81 3.67 6.18 -5.18
N VAL A 82 2.39 6.55 -5.23
CA VAL A 82 1.80 7.57 -4.34
C VAL A 82 1.85 7.10 -2.88
N ILE A 83 1.50 5.82 -2.64
CA ILE A 83 1.59 5.17 -1.33
C ILE A 83 3.03 5.25 -0.80
N ALA A 84 4.04 4.93 -1.62
CA ALA A 84 5.43 4.99 -1.20
C ALA A 84 5.86 6.41 -0.80
N THR A 85 5.44 7.44 -1.54
CA THR A 85 5.75 8.84 -1.20
C THR A 85 5.07 9.28 0.09
N LEU A 86 3.79 8.94 0.29
CA LEU A 86 3.08 9.28 1.52
C LEU A 86 3.64 8.51 2.72
N ALA A 87 3.99 7.24 2.56
CA ALA A 87 4.66 6.48 3.60
C ALA A 87 6.00 7.12 4.01
N MET A 88 6.79 7.59 3.04
CA MET A 88 8.01 8.35 3.32
C MET A 88 7.73 9.62 4.12
N MET A 89 6.70 10.39 3.75
CA MET A 89 6.33 11.61 4.47
C MET A 89 5.92 11.30 5.93
N MET A 90 5.12 10.25 6.15
CA MET A 90 4.74 9.81 7.50
C MET A 90 5.94 9.30 8.30
N ALA A 91 6.89 8.59 7.66
CA ALA A 91 8.11 8.14 8.32
C ALA A 91 8.93 9.31 8.87
N VAL A 92 9.06 10.39 8.08
CA VAL A 92 9.76 11.61 8.52
C VAL A 92 9.04 12.29 9.68
N PHE A 93 7.71 12.47 9.58
CA PHE A 93 6.92 13.05 10.68
C PHE A 93 7.03 12.21 11.96
N GLY A 94 6.94 10.89 11.83
CA GLY A 94 7.12 9.96 12.95
C GLY A 94 8.50 10.08 13.57
N LEU A 95 9.56 10.12 12.76
CA LEU A 95 10.94 10.22 13.24
C LEU A 95 11.18 11.50 14.05
N ILE A 96 10.64 12.63 13.61
CA ILE A 96 10.69 13.90 14.34
C ILE A 96 9.85 13.85 15.63
N ALA A 97 8.73 13.11 15.61
CA ALA A 97 7.82 13.02 16.75
C ALA A 97 8.31 12.11 17.89
N ILE A 98 9.17 11.11 17.63
CA ILE A 98 9.66 10.17 18.66
C ILE A 98 10.22 10.89 19.90
N PRO A 99 11.23 11.79 19.79
CA PRO A 99 11.75 12.49 20.97
C PRO A 99 10.66 13.33 21.66
N SER A 100 9.77 13.97 20.90
CA SER A 100 8.70 14.79 21.46
C SER A 100 7.72 14.01 22.37
N TRP A 101 7.60 12.69 22.17
CA TRP A 101 6.84 11.82 23.06
C TRP A 101 7.63 11.44 24.31
N VAL A 102 8.90 11.07 24.16
CA VAL A 102 9.75 10.66 25.29
C VAL A 102 9.99 11.83 26.25
N ASP A 103 10.16 13.04 25.73
CA ASP A 103 10.39 14.25 26.53
C ASP A 103 9.20 14.62 27.43
N ARG A 104 7.98 14.13 27.10
CA ARG A 104 6.73 14.39 27.86
C ARG A 104 6.56 13.52 29.11
N GLU A 105 7.46 12.58 29.37
CA GLU A 105 7.51 11.85 30.65
C GLU A 105 7.95 12.75 31.83
N GLY A 106 8.40 13.98 31.54
CA GLY A 106 8.76 14.97 32.56
C GLY A 106 7.59 15.50 33.39
N PHE A 107 7.92 16.05 34.56
CA PHE A 107 6.95 16.71 35.45
C PHE A 107 6.35 17.96 34.78
N GLY A 108 5.04 18.14 34.89
CA GLY A 108 4.33 19.34 34.38
C GLY A 108 3.71 19.18 32.98
N TYR A 109 3.91 18.06 32.30
CA TYR A 109 3.22 17.77 31.03
C TYR A 109 1.83 17.17 31.25
N ALA A 110 0.87 17.58 30.42
CA ALA A 110 -0.45 16.95 30.35
C ALA A 110 -0.30 15.53 29.82
N GLN A 111 -0.72 14.55 30.62
CA GLN A 111 -0.53 13.15 30.28
C GLN A 111 -1.60 12.66 29.29
N PRO A 112 -1.19 11.92 28.24
CA PRO A 112 -2.11 11.25 27.33
C PRO A 112 -2.79 10.04 27.99
N ALA A 113 -3.73 9.43 27.28
CA ALA A 113 -4.39 8.21 27.75
C ALA A 113 -3.44 7.00 27.79
N LEU A 114 -2.49 6.94 26.84
CA LEU A 114 -1.35 6.03 26.89
C LEU A 114 -0.12 6.79 27.40
N SER A 115 0.79 6.08 28.08
CA SER A 115 2.04 6.70 28.54
C SER A 115 2.84 7.26 27.36
N SER A 116 3.51 8.39 27.60
CA SER A 116 4.21 9.12 26.55
C SER A 116 5.39 8.30 26.00
N GLY A 117 6.08 7.55 26.86
CA GLY A 117 7.12 6.59 26.47
C GLY A 117 6.59 5.48 25.56
N LEU A 118 5.42 4.90 25.86
CA LEU A 118 4.78 3.91 25.00
C LEU A 118 4.40 4.51 23.65
N LEU A 119 3.83 5.72 23.62
CA LEU A 119 3.53 6.43 22.37
C LEU A 119 4.79 6.69 21.55
N GLY A 120 5.92 7.01 22.19
CA GLY A 120 7.22 7.12 21.55
C GLY A 120 7.67 5.81 20.89
N SER A 121 7.58 4.68 21.61
CA SER A 121 7.90 3.35 21.07
C SER A 121 6.98 2.95 19.91
N LEU A 122 5.67 3.16 20.05
CA LEU A 122 4.69 2.90 18.99
C LEU A 122 4.97 3.75 17.75
N THR A 123 5.37 5.01 17.93
CA THR A 123 5.77 5.89 16.83
C THR A 123 7.06 5.39 16.14
N ALA A 124 8.04 4.88 16.90
CA ALA A 124 9.23 4.26 16.31
C ALA A 124 8.89 2.99 15.50
N ILE A 125 7.98 2.16 16.00
CA ILE A 125 7.45 1.00 15.26
C ILE A 125 6.72 1.47 14.00
N LEU A 126 5.96 2.56 14.07
CA LEU A 126 5.29 3.14 12.90
C LEU A 126 6.30 3.55 11.83
N VAL A 127 7.41 4.20 12.20
CA VAL A 127 8.49 4.56 11.25
C VAL A 127 9.04 3.31 10.55
N ALA A 128 9.34 2.26 11.30
CA ALA A 128 9.81 0.99 10.72
C ALA A 128 8.77 0.38 9.78
N LEU A 129 7.48 0.44 10.16
CA LEU A 129 6.38 -0.03 9.33
C LEU A 129 6.25 0.80 8.04
N GLN A 130 6.46 2.12 8.07
CA GLN A 130 6.46 2.95 6.86
C GLN A 130 7.58 2.55 5.88
N VAL A 131 8.76 2.17 6.39
CA VAL A 131 9.83 1.62 5.54
C VAL A 131 9.37 0.34 4.84
N LEU A 132 8.66 -0.55 5.56
CA LEU A 132 8.08 -1.75 4.95
C LEU A 132 7.02 -1.41 3.90
N VAL A 133 6.16 -0.43 4.15
CA VAL A 133 5.17 0.06 3.17
C VAL A 133 5.86 0.56 1.89
N ILE A 134 6.94 1.34 2.02
CA ILE A 134 7.73 1.83 0.88
C ILE A 134 8.30 0.66 0.07
N ILE A 135 9.00 -0.26 0.73
CA ILE A 135 9.63 -1.42 0.09
C ILE A 135 8.56 -2.27 -0.62
N ALA A 136 7.51 -2.68 0.09
CA ALA A 136 6.44 -3.50 -0.47
C ALA A 136 5.77 -2.84 -1.68
N SER A 137 5.47 -1.54 -1.60
CA SER A 137 4.85 -0.78 -2.69
C SER A 137 5.75 -0.70 -3.92
N MET A 138 7.05 -0.47 -3.73
CA MET A 138 8.01 -0.42 -4.83
C MET A 138 8.25 -1.79 -5.48
N TYR A 139 8.28 -2.87 -4.69
CA TYR A 139 8.33 -4.23 -5.22
C TYR A 139 7.07 -4.59 -6.00
N ALA A 140 5.89 -4.31 -5.46
CA ALA A 140 4.60 -4.50 -6.13
C ALA A 140 4.55 -3.71 -7.44
N PHE A 141 5.04 -2.47 -7.45
CA PHE A 141 5.03 -1.62 -8.63
C PHE A 141 5.87 -2.22 -9.77
N ARG A 142 6.98 -2.90 -9.46
CA ARG A 142 7.83 -3.57 -10.46
C ARG A 142 7.19 -4.79 -11.12
N GLN A 143 6.08 -5.32 -10.58
CA GLN A 143 5.40 -6.50 -11.11
C GLN A 143 4.47 -6.22 -12.31
N GLN A 144 4.33 -4.96 -12.75
CA GLN A 144 3.64 -4.57 -13.99
C GLN A 144 2.21 -5.15 -14.13
N TRP A 145 1.36 -4.95 -13.12
CA TRP A 145 -0.04 -5.45 -13.10
C TRP A 145 -0.99 -4.85 -14.16
N ASN A 146 -0.52 -3.86 -14.92
CA ASN A 146 -1.23 -3.19 -16.01
C ASN A 146 -0.95 -3.82 -17.38
N VAL A 147 -0.03 -4.80 -17.47
CA VAL A 147 0.24 -5.47 -18.75
C VAL A 147 -0.99 -6.26 -19.14
N GLU A 148 -1.49 -5.93 -20.31
CA GLU A 148 -2.63 -6.52 -20.99
C GLU A 148 -2.09 -7.26 -22.21
N VAL A 149 -2.48 -8.50 -22.37
CA VAL A 149 -2.17 -9.30 -23.56
C VAL A 149 -3.49 -9.64 -24.23
N GLU A 150 -3.60 -9.27 -25.49
CA GLU A 150 -4.75 -9.59 -26.32
C GLU A 150 -4.54 -10.97 -26.95
N HIS A 151 -5.44 -11.89 -26.66
CA HIS A 151 -5.52 -13.18 -27.32
C HIS A 151 -6.71 -13.17 -28.28
N TRP A 152 -6.44 -13.47 -29.55
CA TRP A 152 -7.48 -13.86 -30.49
C TRP A 152 -7.76 -15.34 -30.25
N PRO A 153 -9.00 -15.76 -29.95
CA PRO A 153 -9.31 -17.18 -29.98
C PRO A 153 -8.93 -17.67 -31.38
N ALA A 154 -8.05 -18.67 -31.45
CA ALA A 154 -7.73 -19.31 -32.72
C ALA A 154 -9.07 -19.71 -33.35
N GLU A 155 -9.34 -19.25 -34.57
CA GLU A 155 -10.42 -19.85 -35.34
C GLU A 155 -10.18 -21.36 -35.29
N GLU A 156 -11.20 -22.10 -34.87
CA GLU A 156 -11.23 -23.55 -34.82
C GLU A 156 -10.92 -24.08 -36.24
N GLY A 157 -9.63 -24.26 -36.54
CA GLY A 157 -9.15 -24.40 -37.92
C GLY A 157 -7.63 -24.46 -38.12
N ASP A 158 -6.81 -23.97 -37.19
CA ASP A 158 -5.34 -24.15 -37.25
C ASP A 158 -4.88 -25.53 -36.72
N ALA A 159 -5.66 -26.57 -36.99
CA ALA A 159 -5.08 -27.90 -37.09
C ALA A 159 -4.16 -27.87 -38.32
N LEU A 160 -2.85 -27.69 -38.09
CA LEU A 160 -1.84 -27.95 -39.10
C LEU A 160 -2.19 -29.28 -39.77
N PRO A 161 -2.26 -29.35 -41.11
CA PRO A 161 -2.57 -30.61 -41.78
C PRO A 161 -1.55 -31.63 -41.28
N ALA A 162 -2.04 -32.76 -40.77
CA ALA A 162 -1.20 -33.87 -40.35
C ALA A 162 -0.43 -34.38 -41.58
N GLY A 163 0.79 -33.86 -41.80
CA GLY A 163 1.71 -34.29 -42.86
C GLY A 163 2.37 -33.20 -43.70
N ALA A 164 2.95 -32.16 -43.09
CA ALA A 164 3.95 -31.31 -43.76
C ALA A 164 5.36 -31.60 -43.22
#